data_AF-A0AAP6DBL7-F1
#
_entry.id   AF-A0AAP6DBL7-F1
#
_cell.length_a   1.000
_cell.length_b   1.000
_cell.length_c   1.000
_cell.angle_alpha   90.00
_cell.angle_beta   90.00
_cell.angle_gamma   90.00
#
_symmetry.space_group_name_H-M   'P 1'
#
loop_
_entity.id
_entity.type
_entity.pdbx_description
1 polymer ?
#
loop_
_entity_poly.entity_id
_entity_poly.type
_entity_poly.pdbx_seq_one_letter_code
_entity_poly.pdbx_strand_id
1 'polypeptide(L)'
;MKKVALIAVPILSLLGVGAASLYVSDSPQSKMAQSQHDTTIDLSSQKDFFEYSLSGLGEHSLEEIQENVEESISQQNSLGIDVELFQSYLAYKRALSKLEPLEDTTLSLNQLQRLNEAILNLQL
;
A
#
# COMPACT_ATOMS: atom_id res chain seq x y z
N MET A 1 23.13 -39.16 46.90
CA MET A 1 22.42 -38.09 46.16
C MET A 1 23.12 -37.81 44.83
N LYS A 2 22.90 -38.60 43.77
CA LYS A 2 23.57 -38.42 42.44
C LYS A 2 22.70 -38.74 41.23
N LYS A 3 21.45 -39.18 41.41
CA LYS A 3 20.57 -39.62 40.30
C LYS A 3 19.55 -38.56 39.85
N VAL A 4 19.32 -37.52 40.66
CA VAL A 4 18.33 -36.46 40.37
C VAL A 4 18.90 -35.41 39.40
N ALA A 5 20.22 -35.23 39.37
CA ALA A 5 20.86 -34.21 38.54
C ALA A 5 20.87 -34.53 37.03
N LEU A 6 20.65 -35.80 36.63
CA LEU A 6 20.80 -36.20 35.22
C LEU A 6 19.51 -36.07 34.39
N ILE A 7 18.36 -35.83 35.05
CA ILE A 7 17.05 -35.73 34.37
C ILE A 7 16.62 -34.26 34.20
N ALA A 8 17.19 -33.33 34.98
CA ALA A 8 16.84 -31.91 34.90
C ALA A 8 17.46 -31.18 33.70
N VAL A 9 18.59 -31.67 33.18
CA VAL A 9 19.35 -31.01 32.10
C VAL A 9 18.64 -31.08 30.73
N PRO A 10 18.03 -32.21 30.29
CA PRO A 10 17.35 -32.22 28.99
C PRO A 10 16.06 -31.37 28.97
N ILE A 11 15.36 -31.24 30.10
CA ILE A 11 14.07 -30.53 30.15
C ILE A 11 14.25 -29.01 29.98
N LEU A 12 15.34 -28.44 30.51
CA LEU A 12 15.64 -27.01 30.33
C LEU A 12 16.04 -26.66 28.89
N SER A 13 16.63 -27.61 28.15
CA SER A 13 17.05 -27.38 26.75
C SER A 13 15.87 -27.38 25.76
N LEU A 14 14.80 -28.14 26.03
CA LEU A 14 13.60 -28.18 25.18
C LEU A 14 12.75 -26.90 25.29
N LEU A 15 12.76 -26.23 26.45
CA LEU A 15 12.07 -24.95 26.63
C LEU A 15 12.77 -23.78 25.92
N GLY A 16 14.10 -23.82 25.79
CA GLY A 16 14.87 -22.77 25.12
C GLY A 16 14.68 -22.73 23.60
N VAL A 17 14.53 -23.89 22.95
CA VAL A 17 14.35 -23.97 21.48
C VAL A 17 12.94 -23.55 21.07
N GLY A 18 11.92 -23.90 21.87
CA GLY A 18 10.53 -23.49 21.59
C GLY A 18 10.28 -21.98 21.72
N ALA A 19 11.00 -21.30 22.61
CA ALA A 19 10.88 -19.84 22.78
C ALA A 19 11.51 -19.06 21.60
N ALA A 20 12.56 -19.60 20.97
CA ALA A 20 13.18 -18.97 19.79
C ALA A 20 12.32 -19.14 18.53
N SER A 21 11.54 -20.22 18.39
CA SER A 21 10.62 -20.41 17.26
C SER A 21 9.34 -19.57 17.34
N LEU A 22 9.04 -18.97 18.50
CA LEU A 22 7.92 -18.04 18.69
C LEU A 22 8.36 -16.58 18.64
N TYR A 23 9.65 -16.31 18.36
CA TYR A 23 10.09 -14.98 17.96
C TYR A 23 9.67 -14.75 16.50
N VAL A 24 8.35 -14.73 16.30
CA VAL A 24 7.74 -13.98 15.21
C VAL A 24 8.12 -12.56 15.54
N SER A 25 9.16 -12.03 14.88
CA SER A 25 9.27 -10.59 14.77
C SER A 25 7.89 -10.11 14.35
N ASP A 26 7.28 -9.22 15.10
CA ASP A 26 6.23 -8.36 14.58
C ASP A 26 6.86 -7.65 13.38
N SER A 27 6.84 -8.33 12.23
CA SER A 27 6.91 -7.66 10.94
C SER A 27 5.83 -6.60 11.05
N PRO A 28 6.17 -5.31 10.85
CA PRO A 28 5.21 -4.23 10.99
C PRO A 28 3.95 -4.69 10.27
N GLN A 29 2.88 -4.83 11.04
CA GLN A 29 1.62 -5.42 10.61
C GLN A 29 1.36 -4.87 9.21
N SER A 30 1.36 -5.77 8.22
CA SER A 30 1.45 -5.34 6.83
C SER A 30 0.36 -4.31 6.59
N LYS A 31 0.75 -3.04 6.36
CA LYS A 31 -0.16 -1.92 6.05
C LYS A 31 -0.88 -2.11 4.71
N MET A 32 -0.66 -3.26 4.09
CA MET A 32 -1.25 -3.70 2.85
C MET A 32 -2.69 -4.11 3.11
N ALA A 33 -3.57 -3.71 2.20
CA ALA A 33 -4.93 -4.23 2.18
C ALA A 33 -4.91 -5.75 1.95
N GLN A 34 -5.99 -6.44 2.29
CA GLN A 34 -6.10 -7.89 2.07
C GLN A 34 -5.95 -8.23 0.57
N SER A 35 -6.45 -7.37 -0.32
CA SER A 35 -6.24 -7.50 -1.78
C SER A 35 -4.79 -7.39 -2.23
N GLN A 36 -3.91 -6.85 -1.39
CA GLN A 36 -2.50 -6.62 -1.70
C GLN A 36 -1.57 -7.69 -1.11
N HIS A 37 -2.02 -8.54 -0.18
CA HIS A 37 -1.15 -9.42 0.62
C HIS A 37 -0.20 -10.34 -0.17
N ASP A 38 -0.57 -10.76 -1.38
CA ASP A 38 0.26 -11.62 -2.26
C ASP A 38 0.92 -10.84 -3.41
N THR A 39 1.08 -9.53 -3.23
CA THR A 39 1.67 -8.63 -4.23
C THR A 39 2.89 -7.90 -3.66
N THR A 40 3.71 -7.36 -4.55
CA THR A 40 4.83 -6.49 -4.17
C THR A 40 4.46 -5.05 -4.47
N ILE A 41 4.86 -4.13 -3.58
CA ILE A 41 4.72 -2.69 -3.82
C ILE A 41 5.38 -2.34 -5.15
N ASP A 42 4.63 -1.70 -6.05
CA ASP A 42 5.16 -1.22 -7.32
C ASP A 42 5.96 0.08 -7.09
N LEU A 43 7.28 -0.02 -7.25
CA LEU A 43 8.21 1.10 -7.11
C LEU A 43 8.83 1.48 -8.46
N SER A 44 8.20 1.14 -9.59
CA SER A 44 8.72 1.49 -10.92
C SER A 44 8.64 2.99 -11.22
N SER A 45 7.64 3.69 -10.66
CA SER A 45 7.55 5.15 -10.65
C SER A 45 6.78 5.65 -9.42
N GLN A 46 6.84 6.96 -9.15
CA GLN A 46 6.05 7.58 -8.06
C GLN A 46 4.54 7.41 -8.30
N LYS A 47 4.09 7.49 -9.56
CA LYS A 47 2.70 7.24 -9.93
C LYS A 47 2.29 5.80 -9.62
N ASP A 48 3.12 4.83 -9.97
CA ASP A 48 2.79 3.41 -9.79
C ASP A 48 2.75 3.04 -8.31
N PHE A 49 3.63 3.64 -7.49
CA PHE A 49 3.54 3.57 -6.04
C PHE A 49 2.21 4.13 -5.53
N PHE A 50 1.80 5.32 -5.98
CA PHE A 50 0.51 5.91 -5.56
C PHE A 50 -0.70 5.09 -6.01
N GLU A 51 -0.67 4.52 -7.22
CA GLU A 51 -1.73 3.62 -7.71
C GLU A 51 -1.80 2.33 -6.91
N TYR A 52 -0.65 1.76 -6.58
CA TYR A 52 -0.56 0.60 -5.71
C TYR A 52 -1.15 0.94 -4.33
N SER A 53 -0.74 2.02 -3.68
CA SER A 53 -1.28 2.43 -2.38
C SER A 53 -2.80 2.63 -2.40
N LEU A 54 -3.33 3.27 -3.45
CA LEU A 54 -4.77 3.51 -3.60
C LEU A 54 -5.57 2.28 -4.01
N SER A 55 -4.93 1.19 -4.45
CA SER A 55 -5.64 -0.03 -4.81
C SER A 55 -6.33 -0.71 -3.61
N GLY A 56 -5.89 -0.41 -2.39
CA GLY A 56 -6.54 -0.84 -1.14
C GLY A 56 -7.74 0.01 -0.71
N LEU A 57 -8.15 1.02 -1.49
CA LEU A 57 -9.29 1.86 -1.16
C LEU A 57 -10.58 1.04 -1.08
N GLY A 58 -11.29 1.15 0.04
CA GLY A 58 -12.49 0.36 0.34
C GLY A 58 -12.25 -0.77 1.34
N GLU A 59 -11.00 -1.22 1.49
CA GLU A 59 -10.54 -2.05 2.60
C GLU A 59 -9.91 -1.19 3.69
N HIS A 60 -9.16 -0.16 3.29
CA HIS A 60 -8.69 0.93 4.14
C HIS A 60 -9.39 2.25 3.78
N SER A 61 -9.51 3.13 4.77
CA SER A 61 -9.93 4.51 4.57
C SER A 61 -8.88 5.32 3.80
N LEU A 62 -9.30 6.42 3.19
CA LEU A 62 -8.37 7.30 2.46
C LEU A 62 -7.38 7.98 3.42
N GLU A 63 -7.79 8.20 4.66
CA GLU A 63 -6.96 8.73 5.75
C GLU A 63 -5.85 7.73 6.13
N GLU A 64 -6.20 6.46 6.36
CA GLU A 64 -5.21 5.40 6.63
C GLU A 64 -4.23 5.22 5.46
N ILE A 65 -4.71 5.28 4.21
CA ILE A 65 -3.84 5.20 3.03
C ILE A 65 -2.86 6.38 2.99
N GLN A 66 -3.32 7.61 3.30
CA GLN A 66 -2.46 8.79 3.35
C GLN A 66 -1.38 8.66 4.42
N GLU A 67 -1.74 8.27 5.64
CA GLU A 67 -0.78 8.02 6.72
C GLU A 67 0.25 6.95 6.33
N ASN A 68 -0.20 5.88 5.66
CA ASN A 68 0.68 4.81 5.19
C ASN A 68 1.65 5.28 4.10
N VAL A 69 1.21 6.15 3.19
CA VAL A 69 2.06 6.76 2.16
C VAL A 69 3.09 7.68 2.82
N GLU A 70 2.69 8.56 3.71
CA GLU A 70 3.60 9.49 4.42
C GLU A 70 4.68 8.74 5.23
N GLU A 71 4.30 7.66 5.92
CA GLU A 71 5.25 6.81 6.64
C GLU A 71 6.20 6.09 5.67
N SER A 72 5.68 5.55 4.57
CA SER A 72 6.50 4.85 3.56
C SER A 72 7.51 5.80 2.91
N ILE A 73 7.12 7.05 2.62
CA ILE A 73 8.01 8.09 2.10
C ILE A 73 9.11 8.41 3.11
N SER A 74 8.76 8.51 4.40
CA SER A 74 9.70 8.82 5.48
C SER A 74 10.72 7.70 5.73
N GLN A 75 10.30 6.44 5.56
CA GLN A 75 11.13 5.25 5.83
C GLN A 75 11.91 4.77 4.60
N GLN A 76 11.34 4.90 3.41
CA GLN A 76 11.85 4.38 2.14
C GLN A 76 11.85 5.50 1.09
N ASN A 77 12.76 6.45 1.25
CA ASN A 77 12.93 7.56 0.30
C ASN A 77 13.65 7.15 -1.01
N SER A 78 13.45 5.90 -1.46
CA SER A 78 14.16 5.31 -2.61
C SER A 78 13.77 5.93 -3.95
N LEU A 79 12.59 6.54 -4.04
CA LEU A 79 12.02 7.12 -5.25
C LEU A 79 11.99 8.66 -5.27
N GLY A 80 12.53 9.32 -4.23
CA GLY A 80 12.41 10.78 -4.08
C GLY A 80 10.96 11.24 -4.09
N ILE A 81 10.10 10.47 -3.41
CA ILE A 81 8.65 10.68 -3.40
C ILE A 81 8.35 11.89 -2.53
N ASP A 82 7.59 12.84 -3.07
CA ASP A 82 7.12 14.01 -2.35
C ASP A 82 5.68 13.79 -1.86
N VAL A 83 5.42 14.07 -0.59
CA VAL A 83 4.07 14.06 -0.01
C VAL A 83 3.16 15.05 -0.75
N GLU A 84 3.69 16.21 -1.16
CA GLU A 84 2.92 17.20 -1.94
C GLU A 84 2.48 16.65 -3.31
N LEU A 85 3.30 15.78 -3.92
CA LEU A 85 2.95 15.14 -5.17
C LEU A 85 1.82 14.13 -4.98
N PHE A 86 1.79 13.40 -3.86
CA PHE A 86 0.68 12.49 -3.56
C PHE A 86 -0.63 13.27 -3.38
N GLN A 87 -0.60 14.41 -2.68
CA GLN A 87 -1.79 15.26 -2.52
C GLN A 87 -2.28 15.82 -3.86
N SER A 88 -1.35 16.24 -4.73
CA SER A 88 -1.67 16.68 -6.10
C SER A 88 -2.30 15.55 -6.91
N TYR A 89 -1.79 14.32 -6.76
CA TYR A 89 -2.35 13.14 -7.41
C TYR A 89 -3.76 12.79 -6.92
N LEU A 90 -4.03 12.91 -5.62
CA LEU A 90 -5.38 12.76 -5.07
C LEU A 90 -6.34 13.83 -5.59
N ALA A 91 -5.88 15.08 -5.69
CA ALA A 91 -6.67 16.16 -6.28
C ALA A 91 -7.03 15.86 -7.73
N TYR A 92 -6.07 15.37 -8.53
CA TYR A 92 -6.30 14.92 -9.90
C TYR A 92 -7.35 13.80 -9.98
N LYS A 93 -7.25 12.73 -9.17
CA LYS A 93 -8.25 11.65 -9.15
C LYS A 93 -9.65 12.14 -8.76
N ARG A 94 -9.76 13.08 -7.81
CA ARG A 94 -11.03 13.72 -7.44
C ARG A 94 -11.57 14.65 -8.53
N ALA A 95 -10.71 15.27 -9.33
CA ALA A 95 -11.14 16.08 -10.47
C ALA A 95 -11.67 15.18 -11.60
N LEU A 96 -10.99 14.05 -11.87
CA LEU A 96 -11.46 13.05 -12.84
C LEU A 96 -12.84 12.51 -12.50
N SER A 97 -13.14 12.25 -11.21
CA SER A 97 -14.45 11.75 -10.81
C SER A 97 -15.60 12.76 -11.00
N LYS A 98 -15.28 14.03 -11.28
CA LYS A 98 -16.24 15.10 -11.57
C LYS A 98 -16.42 15.35 -13.06
N LEU A 99 -15.64 14.69 -13.94
CA LEU A 99 -15.88 14.77 -15.36
C LEU A 99 -17.25 14.18 -15.68
N GLU A 100 -18.08 14.95 -16.38
CA GLU A 100 -19.42 14.48 -16.73
C GLU A 100 -19.34 13.26 -17.67
N PRO A 101 -20.25 12.28 -17.50
CA PRO A 101 -20.41 11.19 -18.46
C PRO A 101 -20.72 11.74 -19.85
N LEU A 102 -20.35 11.00 -20.90
CA LEU A 102 -20.72 11.33 -22.26
C LEU A 102 -22.25 11.55 -22.34
N GLU A 103 -22.66 12.70 -22.88
CA GLU A 103 -24.05 13.19 -22.89
C GLU A 103 -25.04 12.19 -23.55
N ASP A 104 -24.54 11.34 -24.44
CA ASP A 104 -25.32 10.32 -25.14
C ASP A 104 -24.79 8.91 -24.85
N THR A 105 -25.69 7.92 -24.89
CA THR A 105 -25.36 6.49 -24.79
C THR A 105 -24.68 5.92 -26.04
N THR A 106 -24.48 6.73 -27.08
CA THR A 106 -23.73 6.35 -28.27
C THR A 106 -22.29 6.83 -28.14
N LEU A 107 -21.34 5.93 -28.38
CA LEU A 107 -19.92 6.23 -28.35
C LEU A 107 -19.44 6.65 -29.74
N SER A 108 -19.05 7.91 -29.90
CA SER A 108 -18.48 8.44 -31.14
C SER A 108 -17.01 8.87 -30.97
N LEU A 109 -16.29 8.95 -32.08
CA LEU A 109 -14.91 9.46 -32.10
C LEU A 109 -14.82 10.88 -31.52
N ASN A 110 -15.76 11.76 -31.88
CA ASN A 110 -15.75 13.14 -31.40
C ASN A 110 -15.95 13.22 -29.88
N GLN A 111 -16.82 12.40 -29.31
CA GLN A 111 -17.00 12.31 -27.86
C GLN A 111 -15.74 11.81 -27.15
N LEU A 112 -15.08 10.78 -27.69
CA LEU A 112 -13.82 10.28 -27.13
C LEU A 112 -12.71 11.34 -27.17
N GLN A 113 -12.64 12.12 -28.26
CA GLN A 113 -11.69 13.23 -28.38
C GLN A 113 -11.96 14.33 -27.35
N ARG A 114 -13.22 14.75 -27.19
CA ARG A 114 -13.61 15.74 -26.16
C ARG A 114 -13.28 15.26 -24.74
N LEU A 115 -13.55 13.98 -24.43
CA LEU A 115 -13.22 13.40 -23.14
C LEU A 115 -11.70 13.36 -22.91
N ASN A 116 -10.92 12.96 -23.92
CA ASN A 116 -9.46 12.96 -23.84
C ASN A 116 -8.91 14.38 -23.60
N GLU A 117 -9.41 15.38 -24.33
CA GLU A 117 -9.04 16.78 -24.12
C GLU A 117 -9.38 17.25 -22.71
N ALA A 118 -10.55 16.89 -22.19
CA ALA A 118 -10.94 17.21 -20.81
C ALA A 118 -10.00 16.55 -19.78
N ILE A 119 -9.62 15.29 -19.98
CA ILE A 119 -8.65 14.59 -19.12
C ILE A 119 -7.28 15.28 -19.15
N LEU A 120 -6.78 15.64 -20.34
CA LEU A 120 -5.49 16.33 -20.49
C LEU A 120 -5.50 17.71 -19.82
N ASN A 121 -6.60 18.45 -19.91
CA ASN A 121 -6.74 19.75 -19.26
C ASN A 121 -6.72 19.68 -17.73
N LEU A 122 -7.02 18.51 -17.14
CA LEU A 122 -6.94 18.30 -15.69
C LEU A 122 -5.53 17.90 -15.20
N GLN A 123 -4.61 17.59 -16.10
CA GLN A 123 -3.24 17.17 -15.76
C GLN A 123 -2.25 18.33 -15.62
N LEU A 124 -2.69 19.56 -15.90
CA LEU A 124 -1.92 20.81 -15.83
C LEU A 124 -2.09 21.49 -14.47
#